data_AF-A0A9P4PJI7-F1
#
_entry.id   AF-A0A9P4PJI7-F1
#
_cell.length_a   1.000
_cell.length_b   1.000
_cell.length_c   1.000
_cell.angle_alpha   90.00
_cell.angle_beta   90.00
_cell.angle_gamma   90.00
#
_symmetry.space_group_name_H-M   'P 1'
#
loop_
_entity.id
_entity.type
_entity.pdbx_description
1 polymer ?
#
loop_
_entity_poly.entity_id
_entity_poly.type
_entity_poly.pdbx_seq_one_letter_code
_entity_poly.pdbx_strand_id
1 'polypeptide(L)'
;MSATTSIFPQLPRELRDMIWQAAATVQFEQIADRQLKSCMSQDAYAERLRQAFIGYDSLPEGTERQPLRVYVYDSGDKLKLGINEFQTLVNAFPIAAVCTEARFQIVNFCRAQIGLVDLFCYHADAPPNELSDFGQELSEPVFNQPMAVVITNSYDKDEGPGAFKSAAHLVNILHRVFGNAVERIIMRGWFRSFRTMEELYWPNAAHLETLRYMHALTSDQNKEKCAIFMTPERTAYSTVKHLDPKGFKTQYITWHLLKFHEIMDASTHKLPRLQNIEAEQYTYSWDKVFPTRIKATKQDDGILWVDWSDVQIRFHHSFAGFDGYPEGWKVDTSV
;
A
#
# COMPACT_ATOMS: atom_id res chain seq x y z
N MET A 1 22.50 27.49 -33.68
CA MET A 1 22.70 26.04 -33.45
C MET A 1 21.42 25.36 -33.89
N SER A 2 21.54 24.53 -34.94
CA SER A 2 20.44 24.03 -35.74
C SER A 2 19.65 22.95 -35.00
N ALA A 3 18.32 23.03 -35.08
CA ALA A 3 17.40 22.03 -34.61
C ALA A 3 17.67 20.70 -35.32
N THR A 4 18.04 19.65 -34.57
CA THR A 4 17.87 18.28 -35.04
C THR A 4 16.38 18.01 -35.13
N THR A 5 15.82 18.21 -36.32
CA THR A 5 14.48 17.74 -36.68
C THR A 5 14.44 16.24 -36.46
N SER A 6 13.74 15.80 -35.41
CA SER A 6 13.46 14.38 -35.16
C SER A 6 12.71 13.84 -36.38
N ILE A 7 13.34 12.95 -37.15
CA ILE A 7 12.79 12.32 -38.38
C ILE A 7 11.75 11.25 -38.02
N PHE A 8 11.84 10.70 -36.79
CA PHE A 8 11.02 9.60 -36.33
C PHE A 8 9.50 9.88 -36.35
N PRO A 9 8.98 11.05 -35.91
CA PRO A 9 7.55 11.36 -35.98
C PRO A 9 7.01 11.43 -37.41
N GLN A 10 7.86 11.64 -38.41
CA GLN A 10 7.49 11.77 -39.82
C GLN A 10 7.37 10.40 -40.52
N LEU A 11 7.77 9.31 -39.86
CA LEU A 11 7.62 7.97 -40.39
C LEU A 11 6.14 7.53 -40.35
N PRO A 12 5.70 6.70 -41.33
CA PRO A 12 4.42 6.01 -41.26
C PRO A 12 4.26 5.25 -39.94
N ARG A 13 3.04 5.23 -39.40
CA ARG A 13 2.72 4.62 -38.09
C ARG A 13 3.20 3.17 -37.99
N GLU A 14 2.95 2.37 -39.03
CA GLU A 14 3.35 0.96 -39.10
C GLU A 14 4.87 0.78 -38.93
N LEU A 15 5.68 1.64 -39.56
CA LEU A 15 7.13 1.60 -39.43
C LEU A 15 7.59 2.03 -38.03
N ARG A 16 6.90 3.01 -37.42
CA ARG A 16 7.19 3.42 -36.03
C ARG A 16 6.87 2.30 -35.05
N ASP A 17 5.76 1.59 -35.24
CA ASP A 17 5.35 0.45 -34.42
C ASP A 17 6.31 -0.75 -34.56
N MET A 18 6.84 -1.00 -35.77
CA MET A 18 7.87 -2.02 -35.98
C MET A 18 9.21 -1.67 -35.32
N ILE A 19 9.68 -0.42 -35.48
CA ILE A 19 10.92 0.05 -34.83
C ILE A 19 10.78 -0.02 -33.31
N TRP A 20 9.61 0.35 -32.80
CA TRP A 20 9.24 0.21 -31.41
C TRP A 20 9.39 -1.22 -30.90
N GLN A 21 8.73 -2.18 -31.54
CA GLN A 21 8.76 -3.59 -31.12
C GLN A 21 10.19 -4.14 -31.17
N ALA A 22 10.95 -3.85 -32.22
CA ALA A 22 12.33 -4.30 -32.35
C ALA A 22 13.24 -3.71 -31.27
N ALA A 23 13.13 -2.40 -30.99
CA ALA A 23 13.92 -1.73 -29.97
C ALA A 23 13.59 -2.23 -28.54
N ALA A 24 12.31 -2.46 -28.26
CA ALA A 24 11.85 -3.00 -26.99
C ALA A 24 12.41 -4.42 -26.75
N THR A 25 12.40 -5.30 -27.77
CA THR A 25 12.92 -6.67 -27.67
C THR A 25 14.44 -6.72 -27.43
N VAL A 26 15.22 -5.90 -28.12
CA VAL A 26 16.69 -5.86 -27.92
C VAL A 26 17.05 -5.29 -26.53
N GLN A 27 16.26 -4.32 -26.05
CA GLN A 27 16.46 -3.73 -24.71
C GLN A 27 15.98 -4.67 -23.60
N PHE A 28 15.01 -5.54 -23.90
CA PHE A 28 14.55 -6.58 -22.99
C PHE A 28 15.68 -7.49 -22.57
N GLU A 29 16.47 -7.98 -23.52
CA GLU A 29 17.65 -8.81 -23.24
C GLU A 29 18.66 -8.04 -22.39
N GLN A 30 18.95 -6.78 -22.70
CA GLN A 30 19.94 -5.98 -21.96
C GLN A 30 19.54 -5.66 -20.51
N ILE A 31 18.25 -5.45 -20.24
CA ILE A 31 17.74 -5.16 -18.89
C ILE A 31 17.55 -6.46 -18.10
N ALA A 32 17.04 -7.52 -18.74
CA ALA A 32 16.80 -8.82 -18.10
C ALA A 32 18.10 -9.60 -17.82
N ASP A 33 19.10 -9.53 -18.70
CA ASP A 33 20.38 -10.26 -18.58
C ASP A 33 21.36 -9.60 -17.59
N ARG A 34 21.09 -8.37 -17.15
CA ARG A 34 21.79 -7.77 -16.01
C ARG A 34 21.32 -8.44 -14.70
N GLN A 35 21.68 -9.71 -14.52
CA GLN A 35 21.60 -10.37 -13.22
C GLN A 35 22.60 -9.71 -12.27
N LEU A 36 22.11 -8.90 -11.33
CA LEU A 36 22.92 -8.43 -10.21
C LEU A 36 22.79 -9.42 -9.06
N LYS A 37 23.92 -10.04 -8.72
CA LYS A 37 24.04 -10.88 -7.52
C LYS A 37 24.00 -9.99 -6.28
N SER A 38 23.25 -10.45 -5.27
CA SER A 38 23.27 -10.00 -3.87
C SER A 38 22.41 -8.79 -3.52
N CYS A 39 21.93 -8.77 -2.29
CA CYS A 39 21.06 -7.79 -1.67
C CYS A 39 21.91 -6.83 -0.81
N MET A 40 22.48 -5.80 -1.45
CA MET A 40 22.94 -4.58 -0.79
C MET A 40 22.31 -3.37 -1.50
N SER A 41 22.27 -2.21 -0.87
CA SER A 41 21.37 -1.08 -1.19
C SER A 41 21.28 -0.62 -2.66
N GLN A 42 22.31 -0.82 -3.49
CA GLN A 42 22.29 -0.54 -4.94
C GLN A 42 21.70 -1.69 -5.78
N ASP A 43 21.89 -2.94 -5.35
CA ASP A 43 21.39 -4.12 -6.05
C ASP A 43 19.87 -4.27 -5.88
N ALA A 44 19.34 -3.86 -4.72
CA ALA A 44 17.90 -3.83 -4.48
C ALA A 44 17.18 -2.87 -5.44
N TYR A 45 17.83 -1.78 -5.85
CA TYR A 45 17.28 -0.82 -6.81
C TYR A 45 17.18 -1.41 -8.22
N ALA A 46 18.26 -2.03 -8.72
CA ALA A 46 18.26 -2.64 -10.04
C ALA A 46 17.27 -3.82 -10.12
N GLU A 47 17.16 -4.61 -9.07
CA GLU A 47 16.21 -5.72 -9.00
C GLU A 47 14.75 -5.22 -9.03
N ARG A 48 14.41 -4.13 -8.32
CA ARG A 48 13.07 -3.51 -8.42
C ARG A 48 12.73 -3.12 -9.86
N LEU A 49 13.65 -2.45 -10.55
CA LEU A 49 13.45 -2.06 -11.95
C LEU A 49 13.29 -3.28 -12.86
N ARG A 50 14.12 -4.32 -12.65
CA ARG A 50 14.05 -5.58 -13.42
C ARG A 50 12.71 -6.28 -13.22
N GLN A 51 12.27 -6.47 -11.97
CA GLN A 51 10.98 -7.10 -11.65
C GLN A 51 9.80 -6.31 -12.24
N ALA A 52 9.82 -4.99 -12.13
CA ALA A 52 8.80 -4.12 -12.70
C ALA A 52 8.78 -4.17 -14.24
N PHE A 53 9.94 -4.36 -14.86
CA PHE A 53 10.06 -4.47 -16.31
C PHE A 53 9.53 -5.80 -16.85
N ILE A 54 9.88 -6.94 -16.22
CA ILE A 54 9.40 -8.27 -16.64
C ILE A 54 7.96 -8.57 -16.20
N GLY A 55 7.44 -7.78 -15.26
CA GLY A 55 6.13 -7.96 -14.63
C GLY A 55 6.20 -8.93 -13.44
N TYR A 56 5.53 -8.57 -12.35
CA TYR A 56 5.56 -9.34 -11.09
C TYR A 56 4.93 -10.73 -11.20
N ASP A 57 4.09 -10.97 -12.20
CA ASP A 57 3.42 -12.26 -12.42
C ASP A 57 4.30 -13.25 -13.21
N SER A 58 5.37 -12.75 -13.84
CA SER A 58 6.37 -13.57 -14.54
C SER A 58 7.53 -14.00 -13.63
N LEU A 59 7.48 -13.66 -12.34
CA LEU A 59 8.53 -14.01 -11.39
C LEU A 59 8.48 -15.49 -11.00
N PRO A 60 9.65 -16.15 -10.79
CA PRO A 60 9.68 -17.52 -10.29
C PRO A 60 8.95 -17.65 -8.96
N GLU A 61 8.33 -18.81 -8.74
CA GLU A 61 7.64 -19.10 -7.49
C GLU A 61 8.57 -18.95 -6.27
N GLY A 62 8.08 -18.31 -5.21
CA GLY A 62 8.86 -18.01 -4.01
C GLY A 62 9.77 -16.78 -4.10
N THR A 63 9.85 -16.11 -5.27
CA THR A 63 10.57 -14.84 -5.39
C THR A 63 9.85 -13.73 -4.63
N GLU A 64 10.56 -13.03 -3.75
CA GLU A 64 10.02 -11.86 -3.07
C GLU A 64 9.83 -10.71 -4.06
N ARG A 65 8.59 -10.18 -4.11
CA ARG A 65 8.24 -9.03 -4.95
C ARG A 65 8.86 -7.77 -4.37
N GLN A 66 9.64 -7.07 -5.19
CA GLN A 66 10.32 -5.82 -4.87
C GLN A 66 9.61 -4.67 -5.60
N PRO A 67 8.67 -3.95 -4.94
CA PRO A 67 7.88 -2.90 -5.57
C PRO A 67 8.69 -1.65 -5.91
N LEU A 68 8.43 -1.03 -7.07
CA LEU A 68 8.97 0.29 -7.40
C LEU A 68 8.62 1.32 -6.33
N ARG A 69 9.56 2.22 -6.02
CA ARG A 69 9.37 3.25 -5.00
C ARG A 69 8.94 4.60 -5.58
N VAL A 70 8.03 5.25 -4.88
CA VAL A 70 7.58 6.61 -5.15
C VAL A 70 7.65 7.41 -3.86
N TYR A 71 8.36 8.53 -3.92
CA TYR A 71 8.56 9.44 -2.79
C TYR A 71 7.76 10.71 -3.05
N VAL A 72 6.92 11.10 -2.11
CA VAL A 72 6.14 12.34 -2.18
C VAL A 72 6.39 13.20 -0.95
N TYR A 73 6.41 14.50 -1.17
CA TYR A 73 6.52 15.52 -0.13
C TYR A 73 5.21 16.27 -0.03
N ASP A 74 4.57 16.18 1.13
CA ASP A 74 3.32 16.85 1.44
C ASP A 74 3.58 18.10 2.28
N SER A 75 3.16 19.25 1.77
CA SER A 75 3.15 20.53 2.49
C SER A 75 1.73 20.96 2.91
N GLY A 76 0.75 20.05 2.88
CA GLY A 76 -0.67 20.31 3.12
C GLY A 76 -1.40 20.79 1.87
N ASP A 77 -0.98 21.92 1.30
CA ASP A 77 -1.62 22.50 0.11
C ASP A 77 -1.09 21.87 -1.19
N LYS A 78 0.19 21.49 -1.20
CA LYS A 78 0.89 20.98 -2.37
C LYS A 78 1.49 19.62 -2.09
N LEU A 79 1.40 18.76 -3.10
CA LEU A 79 2.07 17.47 -3.13
C LEU A 79 3.12 17.53 -4.23
N LYS A 80 4.39 17.40 -3.83
CA LYS A 80 5.51 17.37 -4.76
C LYS A 80 6.02 15.96 -4.93
N LEU A 81 6.33 15.60 -6.16
CA LEU A 81 6.92 14.32 -6.49
C LEU A 81 8.43 14.40 -6.33
N GLY A 82 8.96 13.60 -5.42
CA GLY A 82 10.40 13.42 -5.22
C GLY A 82 10.97 12.36 -6.17
N ILE A 83 11.63 11.35 -5.59
CA ILE A 83 12.12 10.20 -6.34
C ILE A 83 10.93 9.39 -6.89
N ASN A 84 10.95 9.12 -8.19
CA ASN A 84 9.96 8.31 -8.87
C ASN A 84 10.66 7.22 -9.70
N GLU A 85 10.78 6.01 -9.15
CA GLU A 85 11.48 4.91 -9.83
C GLU A 85 10.77 4.50 -11.13
N PHE A 86 9.46 4.73 -11.27
CA PHE A 86 8.74 4.52 -12.53
C PHE A 86 9.27 5.44 -13.64
N GLN A 87 9.57 6.69 -13.32
CA GLN A 87 10.12 7.60 -14.32
C GLN A 87 11.54 7.18 -14.73
N THR A 88 12.32 6.63 -13.79
CA THR A 88 13.63 6.06 -14.13
C THR A 88 13.49 4.84 -15.04
N LEU A 89 12.53 3.95 -14.77
CA LEU A 89 12.23 2.81 -15.63
C LEU A 89 11.91 3.28 -17.06
N VAL A 90 11.01 4.25 -17.22
CA VAL A 90 10.65 4.82 -18.53
C VAL A 90 11.86 5.44 -19.23
N ASN A 91 12.72 6.14 -18.48
CA ASN A 91 13.92 6.78 -19.02
C ASN A 91 15.04 5.77 -19.36
N ALA A 92 14.98 4.54 -18.86
CA ALA A 92 15.92 3.49 -19.22
C ALA A 92 15.78 3.04 -20.68
N PHE A 93 14.68 3.40 -21.35
CA PHE A 93 14.47 3.11 -22.77
C PHE A 93 14.90 4.30 -23.64
N PRO A 94 15.99 4.18 -24.42
CA PRO A 94 16.43 5.24 -25.34
C PRO A 94 15.33 5.75 -26.29
N ILE A 95 14.41 4.87 -26.71
CA ILE A 95 13.31 5.25 -27.60
C ILE A 95 12.32 6.23 -26.93
N ALA A 96 12.25 6.25 -25.60
CA ALA A 96 11.46 7.22 -24.84
C ALA A 96 11.94 8.67 -25.00
N ALA A 97 13.19 8.88 -25.45
CA ALA A 97 13.76 10.20 -25.68
C ALA A 97 13.58 10.70 -27.13
N VAL A 98 13.13 9.83 -28.05
CA VAL A 98 13.09 10.13 -29.50
C VAL A 98 11.94 11.08 -29.85
N CYS A 99 10.76 10.85 -29.28
CA CYS A 99 9.59 11.74 -29.41
C CYS A 99 8.54 11.47 -28.32
N THR A 100 7.61 12.41 -28.16
CA THR A 100 6.51 12.33 -27.17
C THR A 100 5.63 11.10 -27.37
N GLU A 101 5.37 10.71 -28.62
CA GLU A 101 4.54 9.53 -28.93
C GLU A 101 5.22 8.24 -28.46
N ALA A 102 6.51 8.05 -28.78
CA ALA A 102 7.27 6.90 -28.35
C ALA A 102 7.37 6.83 -26.81
N ARG A 103 7.60 7.99 -26.16
CA ARG A 103 7.59 8.09 -24.71
C ARG A 103 6.25 7.66 -24.11
N PHE A 104 5.14 8.10 -24.70
CA PHE A 104 3.80 7.73 -24.26
C PHE A 104 3.57 6.21 -24.36
N GLN A 105 4.04 5.58 -25.45
CA GLN A 105 3.97 4.12 -25.58
C GLN A 105 4.80 3.41 -24.50
N ILE A 106 6.00 3.90 -24.14
CA ILE A 106 6.82 3.32 -23.04
C ILE A 106 6.10 3.44 -21.73
N VAL A 107 5.55 4.62 -21.44
CA VAL A 107 4.81 4.87 -20.21
C VAL A 107 3.65 3.89 -20.07
N ASN A 108 2.88 3.68 -21.15
CA ASN A 108 1.76 2.74 -21.12
C ASN A 108 2.20 1.28 -21.00
N PHE A 109 3.26 0.90 -21.72
CA PHE A 109 3.86 -0.44 -21.62
C PHE A 109 4.32 -0.72 -20.18
N CYS A 110 5.11 0.19 -19.60
CA CYS A 110 5.63 0.02 -18.23
C CYS A 110 4.48 -0.01 -17.21
N ARG A 111 3.48 0.86 -17.34
CA ARG A 111 2.30 0.85 -16.45
C ARG A 111 1.60 -0.51 -16.46
N ALA A 112 1.45 -1.14 -17.63
CA ALA A 112 0.83 -2.45 -17.77
C ALA A 112 1.58 -3.58 -17.04
N GLN A 113 2.88 -3.41 -16.78
CA GLN A 113 3.69 -4.40 -16.05
C GLN A 113 3.70 -4.15 -14.53
N ILE A 114 3.33 -2.96 -14.08
CA ILE A 114 3.44 -2.54 -12.68
C ILE A 114 2.11 -2.72 -11.97
N GLY A 115 1.96 -3.87 -11.30
CA GLY A 115 0.82 -4.14 -10.41
C GLY A 115 1.03 -3.71 -8.96
N LEU A 116 2.24 -3.29 -8.57
CA LEU A 116 2.63 -3.00 -7.19
C LEU A 116 3.63 -1.85 -7.10
N VAL A 117 3.35 -0.87 -6.24
CA VAL A 117 4.21 0.31 -5.97
C VAL A 117 4.29 0.55 -4.47
N ASP A 118 5.46 0.97 -3.99
CA ASP A 118 5.72 1.36 -2.60
C ASP A 118 5.78 2.89 -2.48
N LEU A 119 4.86 3.45 -1.73
CA LEU A 119 4.72 4.88 -1.52
C LEU A 119 5.39 5.27 -0.20
N PHE A 120 6.32 6.21 -0.28
CA PHE A 120 6.90 6.91 0.86
C PHE A 120 6.39 8.35 0.86
N CYS A 121 5.79 8.78 1.97
CA CYS A 121 5.28 10.13 2.13
C CYS A 121 6.02 10.83 3.27
N TYR A 122 6.57 12.01 2.99
CA TYR A 122 7.25 12.85 3.97
C TYR A 122 6.45 14.13 4.18
N HIS A 123 6.25 14.52 5.44
CA HIS A 123 5.71 15.84 5.74
C HIS A 123 6.86 16.84 5.67
N ALA A 124 6.69 17.89 4.89
CA ALA A 124 7.71 18.92 4.78
C ALA A 124 7.59 19.89 5.96
N ASP A 125 8.37 19.68 7.01
CA ASP A 125 8.60 20.69 8.06
C ASP A 125 9.58 21.78 7.60
N ALA A 126 10.18 21.63 6.41
CA ALA A 126 11.13 22.57 5.85
C ALA A 126 10.45 23.89 5.44
N PRO A 127 11.08 25.06 5.69
CA PRO A 127 10.52 26.34 5.31
C PRO A 127 10.24 26.39 3.78
N PRO A 128 9.21 27.14 3.34
CA PRO A 128 8.73 27.16 1.95
C PRO A 128 9.80 27.42 0.89
N ASN A 129 10.90 28.08 1.28
CA ASN A 129 12.00 28.48 0.41
C ASN A 129 13.00 27.36 0.12
N GLU A 130 13.05 26.28 0.89
CA GLU A 130 13.89 25.10 0.58
C GLU A 130 13.11 24.06 -0.23
N LEU A 131 11.77 24.07 -0.12
CA LEU A 131 10.91 23.19 -0.88
C LEU A 131 10.85 23.53 -2.37
N SER A 132 11.17 24.75 -2.79
CA SER A 132 11.20 25.12 -4.22
C SER A 132 12.17 24.27 -5.03
N ASP A 133 13.16 23.69 -4.38
CA ASP A 133 14.24 22.94 -5.04
C ASP A 133 13.97 21.42 -5.05
N PHE A 134 12.96 20.93 -4.30
CA PHE A 134 12.63 19.51 -4.23
C PHE A 134 11.37 19.16 -5.03
N GLY A 135 11.59 18.64 -6.24
CA GLY A 135 10.58 17.90 -6.99
C GLY A 135 9.54 18.76 -7.75
N GLN A 136 8.87 18.14 -8.71
CA GLN A 136 7.81 18.78 -9.49
C GLN A 136 6.47 18.66 -8.77
N GLU A 137 5.68 19.73 -8.76
CA GLU A 137 4.30 19.68 -8.26
C GLU A 137 3.49 18.66 -9.07
N LEU A 138 2.81 17.75 -8.37
CA LEU A 138 2.04 16.71 -9.03
C LEU A 138 0.71 17.28 -9.53
N SER A 139 0.64 17.56 -10.84
CA SER A 139 -0.57 18.06 -11.51
C SER A 139 -1.49 16.94 -12.00
N GLU A 140 -0.94 15.77 -12.33
CA GLU A 140 -1.66 14.61 -12.84
C GLU A 140 -1.18 13.33 -12.13
N PRO A 141 -2.05 12.30 -12.01
CA PRO A 141 -1.63 11.01 -11.45
C PRO A 141 -0.49 10.36 -12.23
N VAL A 142 0.48 9.80 -11.51
CA VAL A 142 1.61 9.04 -12.09
C VAL A 142 1.12 7.73 -12.69
N PHE A 143 0.12 7.12 -12.06
CA PHE A 143 -0.49 5.86 -12.48
C PHE A 143 -1.99 6.01 -12.66
N ASN A 144 -2.54 5.28 -13.62
CA ASN A 144 -3.96 5.27 -13.95
C ASN A 144 -4.48 3.84 -14.25
N GLN A 145 -3.70 2.82 -13.92
CA GLN A 145 -4.06 1.42 -14.09
C GLN A 145 -4.26 0.75 -12.73
N PRO A 146 -5.15 -0.26 -12.65
CA PRO A 146 -5.34 -1.10 -11.46
C PRO A 146 -4.04 -1.46 -10.76
N MET A 147 -3.92 -1.14 -9.47
CA MET A 147 -2.71 -1.47 -8.72
C MET A 147 -2.90 -1.64 -7.22
N ALA A 148 -1.96 -2.37 -6.64
CA ALA A 148 -1.73 -2.41 -5.21
C ALA A 148 -0.69 -1.36 -4.79
N VAL A 149 -0.95 -0.64 -3.71
CA VAL A 149 -0.04 0.35 -3.14
C VAL A 149 0.43 -0.12 -1.76
N VAL A 150 1.74 -0.19 -1.58
CA VAL A 150 2.39 -0.43 -0.30
C VAL A 150 2.64 0.90 0.42
N ILE A 151 2.08 0.92 1.60
CA ILE A 151 2.18 1.77 2.77
C ILE A 151 3.43 1.62 3.63
N THR A 152 4.66 1.90 3.18
CA THR A 152 5.82 1.55 4.03
C THR A 152 6.08 2.58 5.13
N ASN A 153 5.98 2.08 6.36
CA ASN A 153 6.13 2.76 7.62
C ASN A 153 7.44 2.25 8.26
N SER A 154 8.57 2.97 8.09
CA SER A 154 9.82 2.52 8.71
C SER A 154 9.85 2.70 10.24
N TYR A 155 10.80 1.98 10.84
CA TYR A 155 11.18 2.04 12.26
C TYR A 155 11.79 3.39 12.68
N ASP A 156 12.38 4.14 11.76
CA ASP A 156 12.98 5.44 12.04
C ASP A 156 11.94 6.55 11.86
N LYS A 157 11.89 7.50 12.80
CA LYS A 157 10.99 8.67 12.67
C LYS A 157 11.31 9.48 11.41
N ASP A 158 12.54 9.33 10.91
CA ASP A 158 13.05 9.97 9.71
C ASP A 158 12.74 9.20 8.41
N GLU A 159 12.21 7.97 8.50
CA GLU A 159 11.95 7.11 7.33
C GLU A 159 10.53 6.46 7.34
N GLY A 160 9.71 6.73 8.35
CA GLY A 160 8.38 6.14 8.56
C GLY A 160 7.19 7.11 8.55
N PRO A 161 5.96 6.62 8.72
CA PRO A 161 4.71 7.24 8.28
C PRO A 161 4.12 8.22 9.29
N GLY A 162 4.98 8.99 9.97
CA GLY A 162 4.51 10.14 10.74
C GLY A 162 3.76 11.16 9.88
N ALA A 163 3.75 10.99 8.55
CA ALA A 163 3.18 11.92 7.59
C ALA A 163 1.64 11.88 7.49
N PHE A 164 0.96 10.77 7.80
CA PHE A 164 -0.49 10.71 7.62
C PHE A 164 -1.26 11.16 8.87
N LYS A 165 -1.89 12.33 8.78
CA LYS A 165 -2.69 12.93 9.86
C LYS A 165 -4.06 12.26 10.07
N SER A 166 -4.59 11.59 9.05
CA SER A 166 -5.90 10.91 9.07
C SER A 166 -6.08 9.97 7.88
N ALA A 167 -7.13 9.13 7.91
CA ALA A 167 -7.55 8.31 6.79
C ALA A 167 -7.85 9.15 5.53
N ALA A 168 -8.54 10.27 5.71
CA ALA A 168 -8.83 11.21 4.63
C ALA A 168 -7.55 11.81 4.03
N HIS A 169 -6.54 12.11 4.87
CA HIS A 169 -5.24 12.58 4.40
C HIS A 169 -4.54 11.52 3.54
N LEU A 170 -4.51 10.27 4.00
CA LEU A 170 -3.96 9.15 3.23
C LEU A 170 -4.67 8.99 1.88
N VAL A 171 -6.00 8.90 1.88
CA VAL A 171 -6.78 8.73 0.64
C VAL A 171 -6.58 9.89 -0.33
N ASN A 172 -6.44 11.13 0.17
CA ASN A 172 -6.14 12.29 -0.67
C ASN A 172 -4.81 12.12 -1.40
N ILE A 173 -3.76 11.71 -0.68
CA ILE A 173 -2.44 11.50 -1.27
C ILE A 173 -2.50 10.37 -2.29
N LEU A 174 -3.10 9.23 -1.94
CA LEU A 174 -3.25 8.10 -2.86
C LEU A 174 -4.00 8.50 -4.14
N HIS A 175 -5.11 9.23 -4.01
CA HIS A 175 -5.86 9.71 -5.17
C HIS A 175 -5.07 10.69 -6.05
N ARG A 176 -4.28 11.58 -5.45
CA ARG A 176 -3.42 12.49 -6.22
C ARG A 176 -2.34 11.73 -6.99
N VAL A 177 -1.70 10.75 -6.37
CA VAL A 177 -0.57 9.99 -6.97
C VAL A 177 -1.03 8.94 -7.97
N PHE A 178 -2.11 8.22 -7.65
CA PHE A 178 -2.54 7.01 -8.36
C PHE A 178 -3.94 7.13 -8.99
N GLY A 179 -4.59 8.30 -8.86
CA GLY A 179 -5.94 8.52 -9.37
C GLY A 179 -6.95 7.59 -8.71
N ASN A 180 -7.92 7.11 -9.50
CA ASN A 180 -8.97 6.19 -9.06
C ASN A 180 -8.59 4.70 -9.19
N ALA A 181 -7.31 4.41 -9.44
CA ALA A 181 -6.87 3.10 -9.91
C ALA A 181 -6.38 2.15 -8.79
N VAL A 182 -6.37 2.62 -7.54
CA VAL A 182 -5.95 1.82 -6.38
C VAL A 182 -7.01 0.76 -6.06
N GLU A 183 -6.62 -0.51 -6.12
CA GLU A 183 -7.47 -1.66 -5.80
C GLU A 183 -7.15 -2.28 -4.44
N ARG A 184 -5.89 -2.14 -3.99
CA ARG A 184 -5.39 -2.69 -2.74
C ARG A 184 -4.46 -1.72 -2.06
N ILE A 185 -4.62 -1.56 -0.75
CA ILE A 185 -3.71 -0.80 0.11
C ILE A 185 -3.07 -1.77 1.10
N ILE A 186 -1.74 -1.78 1.20
CA ILE A 186 -0.98 -2.62 2.12
C ILE A 186 -0.20 -1.71 3.07
N MET A 187 -0.69 -1.50 4.28
CA MET A 187 0.00 -0.72 5.32
C MET A 187 1.06 -1.60 5.98
N ARG A 188 2.32 -1.37 5.63
CA ARG A 188 3.47 -2.15 6.07
C ARG A 188 4.26 -1.39 7.10
N GLY A 189 4.43 -1.91 8.32
CA GLY A 189 5.19 -1.22 9.37
C GLY A 189 6.18 -2.07 10.13
N TRP A 190 7.27 -1.44 10.56
CA TRP A 190 8.33 -2.05 11.35
C TRP A 190 8.46 -1.37 12.71
N PHE A 191 8.35 -2.13 13.79
CA PHE A 191 8.26 -1.56 15.13
C PHE A 191 9.14 -2.33 16.12
N ARG A 192 9.91 -1.63 16.97
CA ARG A 192 10.53 -2.27 18.16
C ARG A 192 9.50 -2.51 19.26
N SER A 193 8.63 -1.54 19.47
CA SER A 193 7.50 -1.63 20.36
C SER A 193 6.52 -0.54 19.97
N PHE A 194 5.23 -0.81 20.09
CA PHE A 194 4.21 0.22 20.09
C PHE A 194 3.23 -0.03 21.23
N ARG A 195 2.65 1.03 21.77
CA ARG A 195 1.76 0.98 22.95
C ARG A 195 0.34 1.36 22.62
N THR A 196 0.08 1.98 21.47
CA THR A 196 -1.25 2.45 21.07
C THR A 196 -1.53 2.17 19.58
N MET A 197 -2.80 2.20 19.19
CA MET A 197 -3.20 2.06 17.77
C MET A 197 -2.81 3.30 16.96
N GLU A 198 -2.72 4.46 17.61
CA GLU A 198 -2.27 5.72 17.03
C GLU A 198 -0.80 5.66 16.60
N GLU A 199 0.03 4.87 17.28
CA GLU A 199 1.42 4.63 16.88
C GLU A 199 1.53 3.77 15.61
N LEU A 200 0.49 2.99 15.30
CA LEU A 200 0.41 2.15 14.09
C LEU A 200 -0.21 2.89 12.90
N TYR A 201 -1.11 3.83 13.17
CA TYR A 201 -1.94 4.54 12.21
C TYR A 201 -1.87 6.05 12.44
N TRP A 202 -3.02 6.70 12.55
CA TRP A 202 -3.19 8.12 12.88
C TRP A 202 -4.06 8.24 14.13
N PRO A 203 -4.05 9.43 14.78
CA PRO A 203 -4.90 9.71 15.93
C PRO A 203 -6.37 9.36 15.67
N ASN A 204 -7.04 8.83 16.69
CA ASN A 204 -8.40 8.36 16.54
C ASN A 204 -9.41 9.50 16.33
N ALA A 205 -10.37 9.29 15.43
CA ALA A 205 -11.62 10.04 15.48
C ALA A 205 -12.39 9.64 16.77
N ALA A 206 -13.29 10.49 17.25
CA ALA A 206 -14.01 10.37 18.53
C ALA A 206 -14.77 9.03 18.80
N HIS A 207 -14.81 8.10 17.83
CA HIS A 207 -15.53 6.82 17.89
C HIS A 207 -14.86 5.73 18.74
N LEU A 208 -13.72 6.01 19.41
CA LEU A 208 -13.11 5.10 20.37
C LEU A 208 -13.85 4.96 21.70
N GLU A 209 -14.60 5.97 22.15
CA GLU A 209 -15.41 5.79 23.37
C GLU A 209 -16.43 4.66 23.19
N THR A 210 -16.99 4.52 21.99
CA THR A 210 -17.89 3.42 21.60
C THR A 210 -17.23 2.04 21.66
N LEU A 211 -15.90 1.98 21.49
CA LEU A 211 -15.10 0.76 21.46
C LEU A 211 -14.82 0.15 22.83
N ARG A 212 -14.72 0.98 23.88
CA ARG A 212 -14.66 0.50 25.28
C ARG A 212 -15.88 -0.33 25.65
N TYR A 213 -16.99 -0.14 24.93
CA TYR A 213 -18.28 -0.79 25.20
C TYR A 213 -18.73 -1.74 24.10
N MET A 214 -17.88 -2.07 23.10
CA MET A 214 -18.18 -3.15 22.14
C MET A 214 -18.08 -4.52 22.83
N HIS A 215 -19.05 -4.75 23.70
CA HIS A 215 -19.37 -6.02 24.31
C HIS A 215 -20.16 -6.85 23.30
N ALA A 216 -19.68 -8.08 23.06
CA ALA A 216 -20.27 -9.11 22.22
C ALA A 216 -20.13 -8.88 20.70
N LEU A 217 -19.18 -9.59 20.11
CA LEU A 217 -19.31 -10.02 18.72
C LEU A 217 -20.64 -10.75 18.59
N THR A 218 -21.49 -10.30 17.66
CA THR A 218 -22.72 -11.02 17.40
C THR A 218 -22.39 -12.26 16.56
N SER A 219 -22.79 -13.43 17.04
CA SER A 219 -22.59 -14.69 16.32
C SER A 219 -23.55 -14.75 15.14
N ASP A 220 -23.01 -14.81 13.92
CA ASP A 220 -23.80 -15.09 12.72
C ASP A 220 -23.73 -16.60 12.41
N GLN A 221 -24.76 -17.34 12.82
CA GLN A 221 -24.81 -18.80 12.69
C GLN A 221 -25.08 -19.29 11.26
N ASN A 222 -25.37 -18.39 10.32
CA ASN A 222 -25.83 -18.74 8.97
C ASN A 222 -24.70 -18.81 7.92
N LYS A 223 -23.43 -18.68 8.33
CA LYS A 223 -22.30 -18.60 7.40
C LYS A 223 -21.31 -19.74 7.62
N GLU A 224 -21.07 -20.52 6.56
CA GLU A 224 -20.17 -21.68 6.55
C GLU A 224 -18.68 -21.31 6.66
N LYS A 225 -18.30 -20.06 6.34
CA LYS A 225 -16.89 -19.62 6.34
C LYS A 225 -16.46 -19.06 7.67
N CYS A 226 -15.25 -19.44 8.09
CA CYS A 226 -14.58 -18.99 9.29
C CYS A 226 -14.08 -17.54 9.10
N ALA A 227 -14.78 -16.55 9.66
CA ALA A 227 -14.48 -15.14 9.41
C ALA A 227 -14.82 -14.21 10.59
N ILE A 228 -14.21 -13.02 10.55
CA ILE A 228 -14.62 -11.83 11.29
C ILE A 228 -15.01 -10.78 10.26
N PHE A 229 -16.14 -10.11 10.44
CA PHE A 229 -16.56 -9.07 9.53
C PHE A 229 -17.15 -7.87 10.27
N MET A 230 -17.09 -6.70 9.66
CA MET A 230 -17.60 -5.46 10.24
C MET A 230 -18.48 -4.72 9.25
N THR A 231 -19.71 -4.43 9.65
CA THR A 231 -20.68 -3.71 8.82
C THR A 231 -20.36 -2.22 8.72
N PRO A 232 -20.96 -1.49 7.76
CA PRO A 232 -20.81 -0.04 7.65
C PRO A 232 -21.17 0.71 8.95
N GLU A 233 -22.05 0.18 9.79
CA GLU A 233 -22.42 0.77 11.09
C GLU A 233 -21.36 0.52 12.18
N ARG A 234 -20.21 -0.08 11.82
CA ARG A 234 -19.11 -0.44 12.72
C ARG A 234 -19.43 -1.56 13.71
N THR A 235 -20.44 -2.37 13.41
CA THR A 235 -20.78 -3.55 14.21
C THR A 235 -19.94 -4.73 13.74
N ALA A 236 -19.19 -5.33 14.66
CA ALA A 236 -18.37 -6.51 14.38
C ALA A 236 -19.12 -7.81 14.67
N TYR A 237 -18.99 -8.76 13.75
CA TYR A 237 -19.58 -10.09 13.82
C TYR A 237 -18.49 -11.14 13.66
N SER A 238 -18.75 -12.33 14.19
CA SER A 238 -17.90 -13.50 13.94
C SER A 238 -18.77 -14.72 13.65
N THR A 239 -18.30 -15.57 12.75
CA THR A 239 -19.00 -16.78 12.31
C THR A 239 -18.48 -18.05 13.00
N VAL A 240 -17.46 -17.97 13.87
CA VAL A 240 -16.71 -19.16 14.32
C VAL A 240 -17.09 -19.66 15.71
N LYS A 241 -17.32 -20.98 15.81
CA LYS A 241 -17.44 -21.81 17.03
C LYS A 241 -16.12 -22.09 17.79
N HIS A 242 -14.97 -21.68 17.25
CA HIS A 242 -13.64 -21.83 17.85
C HIS A 242 -13.14 -20.47 18.28
N LEU A 243 -13.71 -19.98 19.38
CA LEU A 243 -13.18 -18.84 20.10
C LEU A 243 -11.73 -19.15 20.47
N ASP A 244 -10.83 -18.21 20.16
CA ASP A 244 -9.69 -17.96 21.04
C ASP A 244 -10.26 -17.96 22.47
N PRO A 245 -9.88 -18.90 23.36
CA PRO A 245 -10.51 -19.02 24.67
C PRO A 245 -10.43 -17.72 25.47
N LYS A 246 -9.53 -16.82 25.08
CA LYS A 246 -9.30 -15.52 25.69
C LYS A 246 -9.77 -14.33 24.83
N GLY A 247 -10.27 -14.56 23.61
CA GLY A 247 -10.84 -13.52 22.73
C GLY A 247 -9.88 -12.46 22.19
N PHE A 248 -8.59 -12.53 22.52
CA PHE A 248 -7.61 -11.48 22.22
C PHE A 248 -7.38 -11.27 20.73
N LYS A 249 -7.29 -12.35 19.94
CA LYS A 249 -7.08 -12.23 18.48
C LYS A 249 -8.25 -11.53 17.80
N THR A 250 -9.47 -11.83 18.22
CA THR A 250 -10.66 -11.24 17.60
C THR A 250 -10.78 -9.76 17.91
N GLN A 251 -10.55 -9.35 19.17
CA GLN A 251 -10.52 -7.93 19.55
C GLN A 251 -9.48 -7.15 18.74
N TYR A 252 -8.29 -7.72 18.56
CA TYR A 252 -7.23 -7.10 17.77
C TYR A 252 -7.66 -6.88 16.31
N ILE A 253 -8.24 -7.90 15.68
CA ILE A 253 -8.74 -7.82 14.30
C ILE A 253 -9.85 -6.75 14.19
N THR A 254 -10.76 -6.67 15.17
CA THR A 254 -11.80 -5.64 15.23
C THR A 254 -11.21 -4.23 15.24
N TRP A 255 -10.15 -3.98 16.03
CA TRP A 255 -9.48 -2.68 16.05
C TRP A 255 -8.88 -2.29 14.69
N HIS A 256 -8.27 -3.24 13.99
CA HIS A 256 -7.78 -3.01 12.64
C HIS A 256 -8.91 -2.71 11.64
N LEU A 257 -10.01 -3.47 11.73
CA LEU A 257 -11.18 -3.27 10.88
C LEU A 257 -11.78 -1.87 11.01
N LEU A 258 -11.77 -1.28 12.20
CA LEU A 258 -12.21 0.10 12.41
C LEU A 258 -11.35 1.10 11.65
N LYS A 259 -10.03 0.93 11.71
CA LYS A 259 -9.10 1.78 10.95
C LYS A 259 -9.26 1.60 9.45
N PHE A 260 -9.49 0.38 8.99
CA PHE A 260 -9.76 0.12 7.58
C PHE A 260 -11.07 0.76 7.14
N HIS A 261 -12.08 0.77 8.00
CA HIS A 261 -13.34 1.45 7.77
C HIS A 261 -13.19 2.97 7.64
N GLU A 262 -12.33 3.61 8.44
CA GLU A 262 -12.01 5.04 8.25
C GLU A 262 -11.42 5.31 6.84
N ILE A 263 -10.59 4.40 6.32
CA ILE A 263 -10.07 4.48 4.94
C ILE A 263 -11.21 4.29 3.95
N MET A 264 -12.09 3.30 4.17
CA MET A 264 -13.22 3.03 3.28
C MET A 264 -14.16 4.23 3.16
N ASP A 265 -14.51 4.87 4.27
CA ASP A 265 -15.36 6.07 4.26
C ASP A 265 -14.74 7.16 3.41
N ALA A 266 -13.46 7.46 3.66
CA ALA A 266 -12.71 8.47 2.93
C ALA A 266 -12.55 8.11 1.44
N SER A 267 -12.54 6.82 1.10
CA SER A 267 -12.33 6.30 -0.26
C SER A 267 -13.55 6.43 -1.16
N THR A 268 -14.77 6.56 -0.62
CA THR A 268 -16.07 6.41 -1.32
C THR A 268 -16.12 7.06 -2.71
N HIS A 269 -15.59 8.28 -2.86
CA HIS A 269 -15.57 8.99 -4.13
C HIS A 269 -14.18 9.08 -4.80
N LYS A 270 -13.11 8.81 -4.06
CA LYS A 270 -11.72 9.02 -4.51
C LYS A 270 -11.09 7.75 -5.03
N LEU A 271 -11.30 6.63 -4.36
CA LEU A 271 -10.74 5.32 -4.72
C LEU A 271 -11.88 4.31 -4.90
N PRO A 272 -12.75 4.48 -5.91
CA PRO A 272 -13.93 3.63 -6.10
C PRO A 272 -13.58 2.15 -6.39
N ARG A 273 -12.35 1.88 -6.82
CA ARG A 273 -11.85 0.53 -7.11
C ARG A 273 -11.23 -0.16 -5.89
N LEU A 274 -11.11 0.52 -4.75
CA LEU A 274 -10.50 -0.05 -3.55
C LEU A 274 -11.35 -1.22 -3.04
N GLN A 275 -10.79 -2.42 -3.08
CA GLN A 275 -11.43 -3.66 -2.60
C GLN A 275 -10.69 -4.30 -1.43
N ASN A 276 -9.39 -4.05 -1.28
CA ASN A 276 -8.58 -4.74 -0.28
C ASN A 276 -7.78 -3.75 0.57
N ILE A 277 -7.81 -3.94 1.88
CA ILE A 277 -6.94 -3.23 2.82
C ILE A 277 -6.23 -4.25 3.68
N GLU A 278 -4.92 -4.07 3.84
CA GLU A 278 -4.08 -5.00 4.57
C GLU A 278 -3.16 -4.27 5.52
N ALA A 279 -2.92 -4.87 6.68
CA ALA A 279 -1.87 -4.48 7.61
C ALA A 279 -0.81 -5.57 7.67
N GLU A 280 0.45 -5.21 7.39
CA GLU A 280 1.64 -6.05 7.52
C GLU A 280 2.58 -5.42 8.57
N GLN A 281 2.58 -5.93 9.79
CA GLN A 281 3.36 -5.39 10.90
C GLN A 281 4.48 -6.34 11.28
N TYR A 282 5.68 -5.81 11.46
CA TYR A 282 6.86 -6.56 11.86
C TYR A 282 7.36 -6.03 13.20
N THR A 283 7.16 -6.82 14.25
CA THR A 283 7.57 -6.45 15.61
C THR A 283 8.92 -7.06 15.94
N TYR A 284 9.90 -6.24 16.28
CA TYR A 284 11.21 -6.67 16.80
C TYR A 284 11.13 -6.89 18.31
N SER A 285 11.24 -8.13 18.76
CA SER A 285 11.29 -8.47 20.19
C SER A 285 12.18 -9.70 20.40
N TRP A 286 12.90 -9.74 21.51
CA TRP A 286 13.81 -10.86 21.86
C TRP A 286 14.71 -11.30 20.69
N ASP A 287 15.32 -10.32 20.00
CA ASP A 287 16.18 -10.53 18.82
C ASP A 287 15.51 -11.29 17.66
N LYS A 288 14.18 -11.27 17.60
CA LYS A 288 13.37 -11.90 16.56
C LYS A 288 12.38 -10.91 15.95
N VAL A 289 12.02 -11.18 14.70
CA VAL A 289 10.95 -10.46 13.99
C VAL A 289 9.68 -11.30 14.03
N PHE A 290 8.63 -10.74 14.61
CA PHE A 290 7.32 -11.36 14.69
C PHE A 290 6.33 -10.66 13.75
N PRO A 291 5.92 -11.32 12.66
CA PRO A 291 4.97 -10.76 11.71
C PRO A 291 3.53 -10.87 12.23
N THR A 292 2.78 -9.81 12.03
CA THR A 292 1.33 -9.75 12.15
C THR A 292 0.74 -9.26 10.82
N ARG A 293 -0.12 -10.07 10.21
CA ARG A 293 -0.77 -9.81 8.93
C ARG A 293 -2.28 -9.93 9.10
N ILE A 294 -3.01 -8.90 8.68
CA ILE A 294 -4.48 -8.90 8.66
C ILE A 294 -4.91 -8.31 7.33
N LYS A 295 -5.58 -9.11 6.50
CA LYS A 295 -6.14 -8.67 5.22
C LYS A 295 -7.66 -8.64 5.30
N ALA A 296 -8.24 -7.49 4.96
CA ALA A 296 -9.66 -7.28 4.85
C ALA A 296 -10.06 -7.05 3.38
N THR A 297 -11.15 -7.68 2.98
CA THR A 297 -11.76 -7.55 1.65
C THR A 297 -13.13 -6.89 1.80
N LYS A 298 -13.37 -5.86 1.00
CA LYS A 298 -14.66 -5.18 0.88
C LYS A 298 -15.63 -6.06 0.09
N GLN A 299 -16.85 -6.21 0.57
CA GLN A 299 -17.97 -6.79 -0.16
C GLN A 299 -18.87 -5.69 -0.75
N ASP A 300 -19.80 -6.07 -1.64
CA ASP A 300 -20.66 -5.14 -2.38
C ASP A 300 -21.52 -4.24 -1.48
N ASP A 301 -21.86 -4.70 -0.29
CA ASP A 301 -22.63 -3.98 0.74
C ASP A 301 -21.77 -3.09 1.65
N GLY A 302 -20.47 -2.95 1.35
CA GLY A 302 -19.53 -2.18 2.17
C GLY A 302 -19.10 -2.90 3.45
N ILE A 303 -19.47 -4.17 3.65
CA ILE A 303 -18.95 -4.96 4.76
C ILE A 303 -17.47 -5.28 4.50
N LEU A 304 -16.64 -5.06 5.52
CA LEU A 304 -15.25 -5.51 5.52
C LEU A 304 -15.16 -6.92 6.11
N TRP A 305 -14.61 -7.85 5.34
CA TRP A 305 -14.47 -9.25 5.69
C TRP A 305 -13.01 -9.65 5.86
N VAL A 306 -12.72 -10.38 6.94
CA VAL A 306 -11.42 -10.98 7.22
C VAL A 306 -11.61 -12.48 7.37
N ASP A 307 -11.09 -13.25 6.42
CA ASP A 307 -11.01 -14.70 6.53
C ASP A 307 -9.88 -15.08 7.50
N TRP A 308 -10.06 -16.11 8.32
CA TRP A 308 -9.00 -16.54 9.25
C TRP A 308 -7.73 -17.02 8.54
N SER A 309 -7.83 -17.52 7.30
CA SER A 309 -6.66 -17.85 6.47
C SER A 309 -5.84 -16.62 6.05
N ASP A 310 -6.46 -15.44 6.07
CA ASP A 310 -5.85 -14.14 5.79
C ASP A 310 -5.30 -13.44 7.06
N VAL A 311 -5.28 -14.17 8.19
CA VAL A 311 -4.79 -13.68 9.49
C VAL A 311 -3.56 -14.46 9.94
N GLN A 312 -2.49 -13.72 10.23
CA GLN A 312 -1.31 -14.21 10.92
C GLN A 312 -1.02 -13.28 12.09
N ILE A 313 -0.99 -13.76 13.33
CA ILE A 313 -0.62 -12.93 14.49
C ILE A 313 0.45 -13.70 15.25
N ARG A 314 1.72 -13.29 15.09
CA ARG A 314 2.87 -13.90 15.82
C ARG A 314 3.35 -13.08 17.00
N PHE A 315 2.85 -11.86 17.17
CA PHE A 315 3.08 -11.04 18.37
C PHE A 315 1.77 -10.47 18.88
N HIS A 316 1.53 -10.61 20.19
CA HIS A 316 0.36 -10.05 20.84
C HIS A 316 0.75 -8.71 21.49
N HIS A 317 0.09 -7.63 21.07
CA HIS A 317 0.23 -6.32 21.69
C HIS A 317 -1.02 -6.02 22.51
N SER A 318 -0.84 -5.60 23.75
CA SER A 318 -1.89 -4.96 24.56
C SER A 318 -1.74 -3.46 24.42
N PHE A 319 -2.74 -2.76 23.88
CA PHE A 319 -2.69 -1.31 23.77
C PHE A 319 -3.04 -0.67 25.11
N ALA A 320 -2.08 0.05 25.70
CA ALA A 320 -2.26 0.73 26.98
C ALA A 320 -3.34 1.82 26.83
N GLY A 321 -4.36 1.82 27.71
CA GLY A 321 -5.50 2.74 27.65
C GLY A 321 -6.84 2.10 27.22
N PHE A 322 -6.77 0.89 26.64
CA PHE A 322 -7.92 -0.02 26.53
C PHE A 322 -8.02 -0.98 27.71
N ASP A 323 -7.17 -0.83 28.71
CA ASP A 323 -7.15 -1.58 29.97
C ASP A 323 -8.32 -1.19 30.89
N GLY A 324 -9.54 -1.24 30.36
CA GLY A 324 -10.69 -1.60 31.15
C GLY A 324 -10.88 -3.10 30.99
N TYR A 325 -10.29 -3.90 31.87
CA TYR A 325 -10.86 -5.23 32.11
C TYR A 325 -12.31 -5.00 32.52
N PRO A 326 -13.32 -5.52 31.78
CA PRO A 326 -14.64 -5.57 32.34
C PRO A 326 -14.58 -6.59 33.48
N GLU A 327 -14.81 -6.13 34.70
CA GLU A 327 -15.34 -6.99 35.76
C GLU A 327 -16.62 -7.64 35.23
N GLY A 328 -16.51 -8.83 34.66
CA GLY A 328 -17.64 -9.43 33.93
C GLY A 328 -17.35 -10.72 33.17
N TRP A 329 -16.13 -11.26 33.22
CA TRP A 329 -15.86 -12.62 32.76
C TRP A 329 -16.50 -13.63 33.72
N LYS A 330 -17.82 -13.82 33.63
CA LYS A 330 -18.45 -15.07 34.02
C LYS A 330 -18.63 -15.88 32.75
N VAL A 331 -17.68 -16.77 32.49
CA VAL A 331 -17.95 -17.94 31.66
C VAL A 331 -18.95 -18.76 32.47
N ASP A 332 -20.20 -18.82 32.01
CA ASP A 332 -21.16 -19.74 32.59
C ASP A 332 -20.71 -21.16 32.23
N THR A 333 -20.22 -21.90 33.21
CA THR A 333 -19.71 -23.27 33.05
C THR A 333 -20.75 -24.33 33.43
N SER A 334 -22.04 -24.01 33.45
CA SER A 334 -23.05 -25.06 33.65
C SER A 334 -23.31 -25.83 32.35
N VAL A 335 -22.94 -27.11 32.40
CA VAL A 335 -23.29 -28.21 31.49
C VAL A 335 -24.81 -28.40 31.42
#